data_AF-A0A936CLW4-F1
#
_entry.id   AF-A0A936CLW4-F1
#
_cell.length_a   1.000
_cell.length_b   1.000
_cell.length_c   1.000
_cell.angle_alpha   90.00
_cell.angle_beta   90.00
_cell.angle_gamma   90.00
#
_symmetry.space_group_name_H-M   'P 1'
#
loop_
_entity.id
_entity.type
_entity.pdbx_description
1 polymer ?
#
loop_
_entity_poly.entity_id
_entity_poly.type
_entity_poly.pdbx_seq_one_letter_code
_entity_poly.pdbx_strand_id
1 'polypeptide(L)'
;MLSMFSKKAEAEKPIDSSRLGSSARKPTGSGNVTPLKLSQAHLAANVENARPAVPLAPPPQRAKVFENVPSVGQYLYHLTSDIRAFTRAETEHAVQACTPVEVQRVARLLAKLKGRYLAQIVDLASNKRGPIGEMDIAEIRRSREMAEELELGLKALRSAIEIGDLPLAGVKND
;
A
#
# COMPACT_ATOMS: atom_id res chain seq x y z
N MET A 1 -60.96 -21.59 42.76
CA MET A 1 -60.30 -20.47 43.49
C MET A 1 -58.86 -20.40 43.00
N LEU A 2 -58.51 -19.38 42.19
CA LEU A 2 -57.59 -18.27 42.54
C LEU A 2 -56.27 -18.77 43.16
N SER A 3 -55.07 -18.50 42.66
CA SER A 3 -54.45 -17.21 42.28
C SER A 3 -53.05 -17.58 41.71
N MET A 4 -52.57 -17.10 40.56
CA MET A 4 -51.96 -15.78 40.30
C MET A 4 -50.79 -15.41 41.24
N PHE A 5 -49.77 -14.76 40.64
CA PHE A 5 -48.51 -14.14 41.15
C PHE A 5 -47.24 -14.91 40.71
N SER A 6 -46.46 -14.50 39.70
CA SER A 6 -45.98 -13.18 39.24
C SER A 6 -45.08 -12.45 40.25
N LYS A 7 -43.77 -12.39 39.95
CA LYS A 7 -42.69 -11.45 40.36
C LYS A 7 -41.34 -12.16 40.06
N LYS A 8 -40.30 -11.56 39.47
CA LYS A 8 -39.89 -10.16 39.38
C LYS A 8 -38.86 -10.01 38.24
N ALA A 9 -38.95 -8.88 37.52
CA ALA A 9 -37.92 -8.33 36.66
C ALA A 9 -36.86 -7.56 37.48
N GLU A 10 -35.89 -6.97 36.74
CA GLU A 10 -34.80 -6.04 37.12
C GLU A 10 -33.42 -6.71 37.29
N ALA A 11 -32.30 -6.19 36.77
CA ALA A 11 -32.00 -4.82 36.36
C ALA A 11 -30.94 -4.78 35.23
N GLU A 12 -31.20 -3.90 34.26
CA GLU A 12 -30.18 -3.33 33.37
C GLU A 12 -29.18 -2.51 34.20
N LYS A 13 -27.89 -2.56 33.83
CA LYS A 13 -26.89 -1.56 34.25
C LYS A 13 -26.36 -0.85 33.00
N PRO A 14 -26.56 0.46 32.87
CA PRO A 14 -25.90 1.26 31.86
C PRO A 14 -24.46 1.56 32.27
N ILE A 15 -23.49 1.28 31.39
CA ILE A 15 -22.12 1.75 31.56
C ILE A 15 -22.05 3.15 30.97
N ASP A 16 -22.07 4.12 31.88
CA ASP A 16 -21.80 5.52 31.61
C ASP A 16 -20.28 5.74 31.72
N SER A 17 -19.60 5.89 30.59
CA SER A 17 -18.18 6.26 30.52
C SER A 17 -18.05 7.63 29.85
N SER A 18 -18.66 8.64 30.46
CA SER A 18 -18.44 10.03 30.13
C SER A 18 -17.77 10.74 31.31
N ARG A 19 -16.42 10.80 31.33
CA ARG A 19 -15.71 11.85 32.07
C ARG A 19 -14.22 11.97 31.70
N LEU A 20 -13.92 13.18 31.19
CA LEU A 20 -12.73 14.00 31.40
C LEU A 20 -11.46 13.69 30.61
N GLY A 21 -11.02 14.70 29.85
CA GLY A 21 -9.61 14.86 29.50
C GLY A 21 -9.34 15.65 28.22
N SER A 22 -9.75 16.91 28.16
CA SER A 22 -9.26 17.88 27.18
C SER A 22 -7.72 18.00 27.23
N SER A 23 -7.04 17.71 26.13
CA SER A 23 -5.70 18.25 25.90
C SER A 23 -5.50 18.54 24.42
N ALA A 24 -5.60 19.82 24.08
CA ALA A 24 -5.19 20.37 22.81
C ALA A 24 -3.69 20.11 22.58
N ARG A 25 -3.36 19.48 21.45
CA ARG A 25 -2.01 19.56 20.88
C ARG A 25 -2.10 19.90 19.39
N LYS A 26 -1.73 21.15 19.09
CA LYS A 26 -1.22 21.57 17.79
C LYS A 26 0.02 20.73 17.45
N PRO A 27 0.19 20.22 16.22
CA PRO A 27 1.52 20.01 15.66
C PRO A 27 1.94 21.30 14.94
N THR A 28 2.74 22.08 15.64
CA THR A 28 3.71 23.01 15.05
C THR A 28 4.70 22.22 14.20
N GLY A 29 5.01 22.72 13.01
CA GLY A 29 5.88 22.07 12.04
C GLY A 29 7.33 21.90 12.49
N SER A 30 8.03 21.01 11.78
CA SER A 30 9.44 21.16 11.43
C SER A 30 9.74 20.14 10.33
N GLY A 31 9.53 20.55 9.08
CA GLY A 31 10.13 19.87 7.95
C GLY A 31 11.64 20.11 8.02
N ASN A 32 12.42 19.05 8.12
CA ASN A 32 13.85 19.10 7.89
C ASN A 32 14.11 19.47 6.42
N VAL A 33 14.18 20.77 6.16
CA VAL A 33 14.76 21.32 4.93
C VAL A 33 15.96 22.13 5.38
N THR A 34 17.15 21.60 5.13
CA THR A 34 18.41 22.32 5.30
C THR A 34 18.38 23.57 4.41
N PRO A 35 18.42 24.80 4.95
CA PRO A 35 18.54 25.98 4.10
C PRO A 35 20.00 26.12 3.64
N LEU A 36 20.20 26.27 2.33
CA LEU A 36 21.47 26.67 1.75
C LEU A 36 21.93 27.98 2.40
N LYS A 37 23.07 27.94 3.07
CA LYS A 37 23.76 29.10 3.62
C LYS A 37 24.21 30.02 2.47
N LEU A 38 23.38 30.99 2.09
CA LEU A 38 23.77 32.15 1.30
C LEU A 38 24.46 33.15 2.25
N SER A 39 25.79 33.18 2.24
CA SER A 39 26.54 34.24 2.91
C SER A 39 26.55 35.49 2.04
N GLN A 40 25.58 36.36 2.26
CA GLN A 40 25.59 37.75 1.80
C GLN A 40 26.02 38.62 2.98
N ALA A 41 27.29 39.01 3.01
CA ALA A 41 27.85 40.07 3.85
C ALA A 41 29.25 40.38 3.26
N HIS A 42 29.66 41.58 2.86
CA HIS A 42 29.24 42.93 3.23
C HIS A 42 29.47 43.91 2.05
N LEU A 43 28.55 44.87 1.88
CA LEU A 43 28.83 46.16 1.23
C LEU A 43 29.66 47.02 2.20
N ALA A 44 30.75 47.64 1.70
CA ALA A 44 30.97 49.09 1.68
C ALA A 44 32.47 49.49 1.63
N ALA A 45 32.83 50.18 0.55
CA ALA A 45 33.74 51.34 0.43
C ALA A 45 35.04 51.41 1.27
N ASN A 46 36.22 51.54 0.63
CA ASN A 46 36.78 52.78 0.08
C ASN A 46 38.27 52.64 -0.37
N VAL A 47 38.59 53.31 -1.49
CA VAL A 47 39.82 54.06 -1.81
C VAL A 47 41.19 53.34 -1.84
N GLU A 48 41.66 53.16 -3.08
CA GLU A 48 42.99 53.54 -3.62
C GLU A 48 44.26 52.95 -2.96
N ASN A 49 44.87 51.96 -3.63
CA ASN A 49 46.34 51.87 -3.73
C ASN A 49 46.79 50.91 -4.84
N ALA A 50 47.97 51.22 -5.38
CA ALA A 50 48.54 50.69 -6.61
C ALA A 50 48.95 49.20 -6.57
N ARG A 51 48.87 48.58 -7.77
CA ARG A 51 49.50 47.34 -8.32
C ARG A 51 50.67 46.70 -7.52
N PRO A 52 50.86 45.36 -7.57
CA PRO A 52 51.12 44.63 -8.83
C PRO A 52 50.41 43.28 -9.01
N ALA A 53 50.56 42.73 -10.22
CA ALA A 53 49.84 41.59 -10.79
C ALA A 53 49.94 40.30 -9.95
N VAL A 54 48.79 39.78 -9.53
CA VAL A 54 48.61 38.46 -8.93
C VAL A 54 48.32 37.47 -10.08
N PRO A 55 48.97 36.29 -10.14
CA PRO A 55 48.67 35.30 -11.17
C PRO A 55 47.22 34.84 -11.04
N LEU A 56 46.54 34.85 -12.18
CA LEU A 56 45.14 34.49 -12.37
C LEU A 56 44.87 33.10 -11.74
N ALA A 57 44.19 33.08 -10.59
CA ALA A 57 43.67 31.84 -10.02
C ALA A 57 42.74 31.17 -11.04
N PRO A 58 42.84 29.85 -11.27
CA PRO A 58 41.94 29.17 -12.18
C PRO A 58 40.49 29.29 -11.67
N PRO A 59 39.50 29.43 -12.56
CA PRO A 59 38.11 29.61 -12.17
C PRO A 59 37.60 28.42 -11.33
N PRO A 60 36.66 28.64 -10.40
CA PRO A 60 36.18 27.62 -9.49
C PRO A 60 35.55 26.46 -10.29
N GLN A 61 36.05 25.24 -10.05
CA GLN A 61 35.60 23.98 -10.64
C GLN A 61 34.19 23.57 -10.17
N ARG A 62 33.20 24.47 -10.22
CA ARG A 62 31.80 24.20 -9.87
C ARG A 62 30.99 23.59 -11.03
N ALA A 63 31.56 23.49 -12.24
CA ALA A 63 30.82 23.05 -13.42
C ALA A 63 30.83 21.53 -13.67
N LYS A 64 31.70 20.76 -13.02
CA LYS A 64 31.85 19.31 -13.30
C LYS A 64 30.74 18.42 -12.71
N VAL A 65 29.87 18.97 -11.87
CA VAL A 65 28.78 18.21 -11.24
C VAL A 65 27.66 17.91 -12.24
N PHE A 66 27.54 18.71 -13.31
CA PHE A 66 26.49 18.56 -14.32
C PHE A 66 26.95 17.92 -15.63
N GLU A 67 28.25 17.62 -15.78
CA GLU A 67 28.80 17.08 -17.04
C GLU A 67 28.29 15.66 -17.34
N ASN A 68 27.85 14.91 -16.31
CA ASN A 68 27.37 13.54 -16.42
C ASN A 68 25.88 13.38 -16.05
N VAL A 69 25.06 14.42 -16.25
CA VAL A 69 23.62 14.29 -16.06
C VAL A 69 23.03 13.58 -17.29
N PRO A 70 22.36 12.43 -17.13
CA PRO A 70 21.79 11.71 -18.26
C PRO A 70 20.75 12.58 -18.96
N SER A 71 20.72 12.48 -20.28
CA SER A 71 19.65 13.12 -21.05
C SER A 71 18.30 12.48 -20.74
N VAL A 72 17.19 13.20 -20.98
CA VAL A 72 15.83 12.65 -20.79
C VAL A 72 15.65 11.33 -21.54
N GLY A 73 16.19 11.22 -22.75
CA GLY A 73 16.13 9.98 -23.53
C GLY A 73 16.90 8.82 -22.88
N GLN A 74 18.08 9.08 -22.33
CA GLN A 74 18.86 8.07 -21.60
C GLN A 74 18.15 7.63 -20.32
N TYR A 75 17.56 8.57 -19.58
CA TYR A 75 16.77 8.25 -18.40
C TYR A 75 15.57 7.36 -18.75
N LEU A 76 14.76 7.74 -19.74
CA LEU A 76 13.59 6.97 -20.15
C LEU A 76 13.95 5.58 -20.68
N TYR A 77 15.11 5.46 -21.33
CA TYR A 77 15.64 4.18 -21.80
C TYR A 77 15.91 3.21 -20.65
N HIS A 78 16.55 3.68 -19.57
CA HIS A 78 16.84 2.85 -18.39
C HIS A 78 15.63 2.68 -17.47
N LEU A 79 14.70 3.62 -17.46
CA LEU A 79 13.55 3.65 -16.55
C LEU A 79 12.73 2.36 -16.59
N THR A 80 12.52 1.75 -17.75
CA THR A 80 11.75 0.50 -17.86
C THR A 80 12.46 -0.66 -17.15
N SER A 81 13.80 -0.73 -17.26
CA SER A 81 14.61 -1.73 -16.57
C SER A 81 14.60 -1.47 -15.06
N ASP A 82 14.74 -0.20 -14.66
CA ASP A 82 14.76 0.19 -13.25
C ASP A 82 13.41 -0.08 -12.58
N ILE A 83 12.29 0.24 -13.25
CA ILE A 83 10.94 -0.07 -12.76
C ILE A 83 10.81 -1.58 -12.50
N ARG A 84 11.26 -2.45 -13.40
CA ARG A 84 11.22 -3.90 -13.19
C ARG A 84 12.08 -4.34 -12.01
N ALA A 85 13.28 -3.78 -11.87
CA ALA A 85 14.16 -4.07 -10.74
C ALA A 85 13.54 -3.64 -9.41
N PHE A 86 12.94 -2.44 -9.35
CA PHE A 86 12.23 -1.95 -8.18
C PHE A 86 10.99 -2.80 -7.86
N THR A 87 10.17 -3.12 -8.87
CA THR A 87 8.99 -3.98 -8.68
C THR A 87 9.38 -5.33 -8.10
N ARG A 88 10.43 -5.97 -8.61
CA ARG A 88 10.91 -7.26 -8.08
C ARG A 88 11.38 -7.13 -6.63
N ALA A 89 12.24 -6.16 -6.33
CA ALA A 89 12.78 -5.97 -4.99
C ALA A 89 11.67 -5.68 -3.95
N GLU A 90 10.72 -4.81 -4.29
CA GLU A 90 9.59 -4.48 -3.41
C GLU A 90 8.62 -5.66 -3.27
N THR A 91 8.42 -6.44 -4.34
CA THR A 91 7.58 -7.65 -4.30
C THR A 91 8.19 -8.73 -3.42
N GLU A 92 9.50 -8.98 -3.54
CA GLU A 92 10.22 -9.92 -2.66
C GLU A 92 10.19 -9.48 -1.19
N HIS A 93 10.28 -8.17 -0.93
CA HIS A 93 10.17 -7.63 0.42
C HIS A 93 8.74 -7.77 0.99
N ALA A 94 7.72 -7.49 0.18
CA ALA A 94 6.33 -7.61 0.59
C ALA A 94 5.89 -9.08 0.77
N VAL A 95 6.30 -9.95 -0.15
CA VAL A 95 5.99 -11.37 -0.18
C VAL A 95 7.20 -12.14 0.35
N GLN A 96 7.36 -12.14 1.69
CA GLN A 96 8.50 -12.75 2.41
C GLN A 96 8.99 -14.08 1.80
N ALA A 97 8.06 -14.97 1.49
CA ALA A 97 8.30 -16.14 0.65
C ALA A 97 7.00 -16.53 -0.05
N CYS A 98 7.08 -16.96 -1.31
CA CYS A 98 5.98 -17.61 -2.01
C CYS A 98 6.37 -19.05 -2.30
N THR A 99 5.65 -20.00 -1.70
CA THR A 99 5.85 -21.44 -1.90
C THR A 99 4.75 -22.03 -2.79
N PRO A 100 5.02 -23.14 -3.51
CA PRO A 100 3.99 -23.83 -4.29
C PRO A 100 2.77 -24.24 -3.45
N VAL A 101 2.97 -24.54 -2.17
CA VAL A 101 1.90 -24.92 -1.24
C VAL A 101 0.95 -23.74 -0.98
N GLU A 102 1.46 -22.52 -0.89
CA GLU A 102 0.63 -21.32 -0.70
C GLU A 102 -0.18 -21.01 -1.94
N VAL A 103 0.43 -21.09 -3.13
CA VAL A 103 -0.28 -20.94 -4.42
C VAL A 103 -1.43 -21.96 -4.51
N GLN A 104 -1.15 -23.23 -4.16
CA GLN A 104 -2.17 -24.28 -4.13
C GLN A 104 -3.27 -24.01 -3.08
N ARG A 105 -2.93 -23.46 -1.91
CA ARG A 105 -3.93 -23.09 -0.88
C ARG A 105 -4.85 -22.00 -1.37
N VAL A 106 -4.32 -20.97 -2.07
CA VAL A 106 -5.13 -19.92 -2.70
C VAL A 106 -6.06 -20.51 -3.75
N ALA A 107 -5.55 -21.38 -4.63
CA ALA A 107 -6.37 -22.05 -5.64
C ALA A 107 -7.49 -22.91 -5.01
N ARG A 108 -7.20 -23.64 -3.93
CA ARG A 108 -8.22 -24.41 -3.18
C ARG A 108 -9.25 -23.50 -2.52
N LEU A 109 -8.84 -22.35 -1.98
CA LEU A 109 -9.76 -21.37 -1.41
C LEU A 109 -10.70 -20.81 -2.49
N LEU A 110 -10.18 -20.45 -3.66
CA LEU A 110 -10.97 -20.00 -4.80
C LEU A 110 -12.00 -21.06 -5.22
N ALA A 111 -11.58 -22.32 -5.35
CA ALA A 111 -12.49 -23.42 -5.69
C ALA A 111 -13.61 -23.58 -4.65
N LYS A 112 -13.29 -23.45 -3.35
CA LYS A 112 -14.29 -23.47 -2.27
C LYS A 112 -15.28 -22.32 -2.37
N LEU A 113 -14.81 -21.10 -2.64
CA LEU A 113 -15.68 -19.93 -2.77
C LEU A 113 -16.61 -20.04 -3.97
N LYS A 114 -16.10 -20.47 -5.14
CA LYS A 114 -16.93 -20.75 -6.32
C LYS A 114 -17.98 -21.83 -6.05
N GLY A 115 -17.58 -22.92 -5.39
CA GLY A 115 -18.50 -23.98 -4.99
C GLY A 115 -19.62 -23.49 -4.07
N ARG A 116 -19.29 -22.65 -3.07
CA ARG A 116 -20.28 -22.04 -2.17
C ARG A 116 -21.24 -21.11 -2.89
N TYR A 117 -20.72 -20.26 -3.77
CA TYR A 117 -21.55 -19.37 -4.59
C TYR A 117 -22.55 -20.18 -5.43
N LEU A 118 -22.08 -21.21 -6.14
CA LEU A 118 -22.96 -22.09 -6.93
C LEU A 118 -23.99 -22.82 -6.05
N ALA A 119 -23.59 -23.30 -4.87
CA ALA A 119 -24.51 -23.91 -3.92
C ALA A 119 -25.62 -22.93 -3.50
N GLN A 120 -25.28 -21.69 -3.15
CA GLN A 120 -26.27 -20.66 -2.79
C GLN A 120 -27.24 -20.34 -3.94
N ILE A 121 -26.76 -20.30 -5.19
CA ILE A 121 -27.61 -20.09 -6.37
C ILE A 121 -28.60 -21.25 -6.55
N VAL A 122 -28.13 -22.50 -6.41
CA VAL A 122 -28.99 -23.69 -6.50
C VAL A 122 -29.98 -23.73 -5.34
N ASP A 123 -29.55 -23.39 -4.14
CA ASP A 123 -30.40 -23.34 -2.94
C ASP A 123 -31.51 -22.29 -3.09
N LEU A 124 -31.24 -21.15 -3.74
CA LEU A 124 -32.27 -20.16 -4.06
C LEU A 124 -33.32 -20.68 -5.05
N ALA A 125 -32.91 -21.49 -6.02
CA ALA A 125 -33.82 -22.07 -7.01
C ALA A 125 -34.63 -23.25 -6.45
N SER A 126 -34.37 -23.67 -5.21
CA SER A 126 -35.05 -24.80 -4.58
C SER A 126 -36.48 -24.44 -4.19
N ASN A 127 -37.46 -25.23 -4.67
CA ASN A 127 -38.89 -25.08 -4.34
C ASN A 127 -39.21 -25.25 -2.83
N LYS A 128 -38.23 -25.63 -2.01
CA LYS A 128 -38.37 -25.78 -0.55
C LYS A 128 -38.17 -24.46 0.19
N ARG A 129 -37.65 -23.41 -0.46
CA ARG A 129 -37.33 -22.13 0.15
C ARG A 129 -38.51 -21.16 0.02
N GLY A 130 -38.63 -20.22 0.96
CA GLY A 130 -39.60 -19.14 0.90
C GLY A 130 -39.27 -18.11 -0.19
N PRO A 131 -40.01 -16.99 -0.25
CA PRO A 131 -39.71 -15.89 -1.16
C PRO A 131 -38.27 -15.39 -1.00
N ILE A 132 -37.62 -15.08 -2.12
CA ILE A 132 -36.24 -14.58 -2.14
C ILE A 132 -36.21 -13.17 -1.54
N GLY A 133 -35.45 -12.99 -0.46
CA GLY A 133 -35.29 -11.70 0.20
C GLY A 133 -34.06 -10.92 -0.29
N GLU A 134 -34.03 -9.62 0.01
CA GLU A 134 -32.88 -8.76 -0.29
C GLU A 134 -31.59 -9.25 0.38
N MET A 135 -31.71 -9.81 1.59
CA MET A 135 -30.58 -10.37 2.34
C MET A 135 -29.95 -11.56 1.61
N ASP A 136 -30.76 -12.43 0.99
CA ASP A 136 -30.25 -13.56 0.21
C ASP A 136 -29.45 -13.06 -1.01
N ILE A 137 -29.98 -12.06 -1.72
CA ILE A 137 -29.32 -11.46 -2.87
C ILE A 137 -28.00 -10.78 -2.45
N ALA A 138 -27.98 -10.11 -1.30
CA ALA A 138 -26.78 -9.48 -0.76
C ALA A 138 -25.70 -10.51 -0.38
N GLU A 139 -26.07 -11.65 0.22
CA GLU A 139 -25.15 -12.72 0.57
C GLU A 139 -24.52 -13.38 -0.66
N ILE A 140 -25.32 -13.61 -1.70
CA ILE A 140 -24.86 -14.17 -2.97
C ILE A 140 -23.93 -13.21 -3.70
N ARG A 141 -24.28 -11.92 -3.71
CA ARG A 141 -23.42 -10.88 -4.29
C ARG A 141 -22.06 -10.85 -3.60
N ARG A 142 -22.03 -10.86 -2.27
CA ARG A 142 -20.79 -10.92 -1.49
C ARG A 142 -19.98 -12.16 -1.83
N SER A 143 -20.62 -13.31 -1.91
CA SER A 143 -19.95 -14.58 -2.23
C SER A 143 -19.35 -14.59 -3.64
N ARG A 144 -20.05 -13.99 -4.61
CA ARG A 144 -19.54 -13.77 -5.97
C ARG A 144 -18.31 -12.86 -5.96
N GLU A 145 -18.42 -11.68 -5.36
CA GLU A 145 -17.35 -10.68 -5.33
C GLU A 145 -16.08 -11.23 -4.66
N MET A 146 -16.21 -11.98 -3.57
CA MET A 146 -15.08 -12.64 -2.93
C MET A 146 -14.39 -13.67 -3.85
N ALA A 147 -15.16 -14.43 -4.63
CA ALA A 147 -14.60 -15.40 -5.56
C ALA A 147 -13.91 -14.72 -6.75
N GLU A 148 -14.49 -13.65 -7.28
CA GLU A 148 -13.94 -12.85 -8.39
C GLU A 148 -12.63 -12.17 -7.99
N GLU A 149 -12.59 -11.54 -6.81
CA GLU A 149 -11.38 -10.87 -6.31
C GLU A 149 -10.23 -11.87 -6.10
N LEU A 150 -10.54 -13.04 -5.54
CA LEU A 150 -9.52 -14.08 -5.35
C LEU A 150 -9.06 -14.70 -6.68
N GLU A 151 -9.92 -14.74 -7.70
CA GLU A 151 -9.54 -15.16 -9.05
C GLU A 151 -8.60 -14.14 -9.70
N LEU A 152 -8.88 -12.85 -9.56
CA LEU A 152 -7.98 -11.78 -10.01
C LEU A 152 -6.63 -11.87 -9.30
N GLY A 153 -6.63 -12.05 -7.98
CA GLY A 153 -5.41 -12.25 -7.20
C GLY A 153 -4.59 -13.45 -7.65
N LEU A 154 -5.23 -14.59 -7.94
CA LEU A 154 -4.53 -15.78 -8.43
C LEU A 154 -3.95 -15.59 -9.85
N LYS A 155 -4.65 -14.86 -10.72
CA LYS A 155 -4.13 -14.49 -12.05
C LYS A 155 -2.94 -13.56 -11.94
N ALA A 156 -2.99 -12.57 -11.07
CA ALA A 156 -1.89 -11.66 -10.80
C ALA A 156 -0.67 -12.41 -10.24
N LEU A 157 -0.89 -13.33 -9.30
CA LEU A 157 0.15 -14.18 -8.71
C LEU A 157 0.85 -15.04 -9.78
N ARG A 158 0.06 -15.69 -10.64
CA ARG A 158 0.60 -16.47 -11.78
C ARG A 158 1.45 -15.58 -12.69
N SER A 159 0.93 -14.42 -13.07
CA SER A 159 1.66 -13.49 -13.95
C SER A 159 2.96 -13.00 -13.33
N ALA A 160 2.98 -12.69 -12.03
CA ALA A 160 4.18 -12.25 -11.33
C ALA A 160 5.26 -13.35 -11.30
N ILE A 161 4.85 -14.61 -11.11
CA ILE A 161 5.76 -15.77 -11.17
C ILE A 161 6.29 -15.96 -12.61
N GLU A 162 5.42 -15.90 -13.62
CA GLU A 162 5.79 -16.10 -15.02
C GLU A 162 6.75 -15.04 -15.57
N ILE A 163 6.60 -13.78 -15.13
CA ILE A 163 7.49 -12.67 -15.50
C ILE A 163 8.80 -12.72 -14.69
N GLY A 164 8.82 -13.46 -13.58
CA GLY A 164 9.96 -13.54 -12.67
C GLY A 164 10.04 -12.38 -11.69
N ASP A 165 8.95 -11.65 -11.46
CA ASP A 165 8.86 -10.59 -10.45
C ASP A 165 8.63 -11.15 -9.05
N LEU A 166 8.11 -12.38 -8.95
CA LEU A 166 7.94 -13.12 -7.71
C LEU A 166 8.65 -14.48 -7.80
N PRO A 167 9.75 -14.71 -7.06
CA PRO A 167 10.42 -16.00 -7.05
C PRO A 167 9.58 -17.05 -6.30
N LEU A 168 9.49 -18.25 -6.88
CA LEU A 168 8.80 -19.38 -6.28
C LEU A 168 9.79 -20.23 -5.49
N ALA A 169 9.75 -20.13 -4.16
CA ALA A 169 10.68 -20.82 -3.27
C ALA A 169 10.53 -22.35 -3.38
N GLY A 170 11.66 -23.04 -3.61
CA GLY A 170 11.71 -24.50 -3.74
C GLY A 170 11.43 -25.04 -5.15
N VAL A 171 11.31 -24.16 -6.15
CA VAL A 171 11.21 -24.53 -7.57
C VAL A 171 12.42 -23.95 -8.31
N LYS A 172 13.01 -24.72 -9.23
CA LYS A 172 14.08 -24.23 -10.08
C LYS A 172 13.47 -23.36 -11.18
N ASN A 173 14.06 -22.19 -11.42
CA ASN A 173 13.76 -21.41 -12.62
C ASN A 173 14.50 -22.07 -13.78
N ASP A 174 13.77 -22.43 -14.84
CA ASP A 174 14.32 -22.96 -16.10
C ASP A 174 14.94 -21.86 -16.96
#